data_AF-A0A2N2PJE9-F1
#
_entry.id   AF-A0A2N2PJE9-F1
#
_cell.length_a   1.000
_cell.length_b   1.000
_cell.length_c   1.000
_cell.angle_alpha   90.00
_cell.angle_beta   90.00
_cell.angle_gamma   90.00
#
_symmetry.space_group_name_H-M   'P 1'
#
loop_
_entity.id
_entity.type
_entity.pdbx_description
1 polymer ?
#
loop_
_entity_poly.entity_id
_entity_poly.type
_entity_poly.pdbx_seq_one_letter_code
_entity_poly.pdbx_strand_id
1 'polypeptide(L)'
;MKQSGLILLGIVLITFALINNFGSIEFGWWAADSGINQNNEFLIEKPAEKNHLLDQTNSFSEIVPTIIPSPEITPEMMEIEPSIIRGVELTQEEHEPILPLQVIIQSIKLEAPIKAAIESTVSRSGYNFLQWEAPDEFAAGWHLDSAHLGESGNIVLNGHNNINGMVFRYLHQIQVGDKVSVTGSDQKSYTYLVTNVMILAERDVSIDQRMENARWISASEDTRLTLITCWPVNSNTHRLIVVAKPLYTTQTEITQSY
;
A
#
# COMPACT_ATOMS: atom_id res chain seq x y z
N MET A 1 64.85 -47.33 38.80
CA MET A 1 63.88 -48.43 39.05
C MET A 1 63.06 -48.07 40.28
N LYS A 2 61.71 -47.94 40.13
CA LYS A 2 60.61 -48.02 41.15
C LYS A 2 60.78 -47.20 42.46
N GLN A 3 59.79 -46.54 43.06
CA GLN A 3 58.32 -46.54 43.01
C GLN A 3 57.83 -45.38 43.94
N SER A 4 56.64 -44.83 43.66
CA SER A 4 55.59 -44.35 44.60
C SER A 4 55.91 -43.24 45.63
N GLY A 5 55.10 -42.20 45.89
CA GLY A 5 53.73 -41.88 45.48
C GLY A 5 53.17 -40.69 46.30
N LEU A 6 51.91 -40.35 46.02
CA LEU A 6 50.95 -39.56 46.82
C LEU A 6 51.25 -38.06 47.08
N ILE A 7 50.49 -37.18 46.43
CA ILE A 7 49.95 -35.97 47.09
C ILE A 7 48.44 -35.84 46.77
N LEU A 8 47.73 -35.54 47.84
CA LEU A 8 46.30 -35.57 48.11
C LEU A 8 45.45 -34.64 47.23
N LEU A 9 44.27 -35.15 46.83
CA LEU A 9 43.15 -34.39 46.31
C LEU A 9 42.51 -33.49 47.38
N GLY A 10 42.30 -32.23 47.03
CA GLY A 10 41.58 -31.25 47.83
C GLY A 10 40.06 -31.26 47.59
N ILE A 11 39.35 -31.36 48.71
CA ILE A 11 38.17 -30.58 49.15
C ILE A 11 36.84 -30.72 48.38
N VAL A 12 35.86 -31.16 49.17
CA VAL A 12 34.41 -31.26 49.02
C VAL A 12 33.74 -29.87 48.91
N LEU A 13 32.66 -29.74 48.10
CA LEU A 13 31.34 -29.18 48.52
C LEU A 13 30.29 -29.17 47.37
N ILE A 14 29.43 -30.20 47.39
CA ILE A 14 27.95 -30.18 47.39
C ILE A 14 27.20 -29.16 46.50
N THR A 15 26.67 -29.70 45.40
CA THR A 15 25.35 -29.55 44.73
C THR A 15 24.47 -28.30 44.92
N PHE A 16 23.98 -27.74 43.80
CA PHE A 16 22.56 -27.79 43.44
C PHE A 16 22.36 -27.65 41.93
N ALA A 17 21.59 -28.56 41.35
CA ALA A 17 21.20 -28.61 39.94
C ALA A 17 20.22 -27.47 39.60
N LEU A 18 20.19 -27.04 38.33
CA LEU A 18 18.97 -27.04 37.52
C LEU A 18 19.32 -27.02 36.02
N ILE A 19 18.46 -27.70 35.28
CA ILE A 19 18.62 -28.27 33.95
C ILE A 19 18.04 -27.30 32.90
N ASN A 20 18.76 -27.07 31.79
CA ASN A 20 18.27 -27.19 30.40
C ASN A 20 19.00 -26.26 29.40
N ASN A 21 19.62 -26.94 28.42
CA ASN A 21 19.53 -26.64 26.99
C ASN A 21 20.11 -25.31 26.47
N PHE A 22 21.44 -25.21 26.45
CA PHE A 22 22.14 -24.36 25.48
C PHE A 22 23.22 -25.22 24.79
N GLY A 23 22.82 -25.87 23.69
CA GLY A 23 23.73 -26.52 22.77
C GLY A 23 24.35 -25.49 21.83
N SER A 24 25.58 -25.11 22.15
CA SER A 24 26.73 -24.99 21.24
C SER A 24 26.53 -24.22 19.92
N ILE A 25 27.06 -23.00 19.91
CA ILE A 25 27.48 -22.28 18.72
C ILE A 25 28.74 -22.98 18.18
N GLU A 26 28.64 -23.68 17.05
CA GLU A 26 29.83 -24.07 16.27
C GLU A 26 29.89 -23.28 14.95
N PHE A 27 30.93 -22.46 14.85
CA PHE A 27 31.35 -21.77 13.63
C PHE A 27 31.98 -22.79 12.67
N GLY A 28 31.23 -23.22 11.66
CA GLY A 28 31.71 -24.06 10.56
C GLY A 28 31.67 -23.30 9.24
N TRP A 29 32.84 -22.89 8.76
CA TRP A 29 33.03 -22.46 7.38
C TRP A 29 32.79 -23.64 6.45
N TRP A 30 31.76 -23.57 5.61
CA TRP A 30 31.70 -24.32 4.35
C TRP A 30 31.18 -23.38 3.27
N ALA A 31 31.98 -23.19 2.23
CA ALA A 31 31.51 -22.72 0.95
C ALA A 31 30.87 -23.92 0.25
N ALA A 32 29.56 -23.89 0.01
CA ALA A 32 28.99 -24.51 -1.17
C ALA A 32 27.69 -23.81 -1.56
N ASP A 33 27.61 -23.57 -2.86
CA ASP A 33 26.43 -23.29 -3.66
C ASP A 33 25.70 -21.96 -3.42
N SER A 34 26.14 -20.98 -4.21
CA SER A 34 25.36 -19.85 -4.71
C SER A 34 24.06 -20.34 -5.35
N GLY A 35 23.05 -20.56 -4.51
CA GLY A 35 21.69 -20.92 -4.89
C GLY A 35 20.66 -20.20 -4.01
N ILE A 36 20.92 -18.95 -3.62
CA ILE A 36 19.90 -18.10 -3.01
C ILE A 36 18.92 -17.76 -4.12
N ASN A 37 17.80 -18.48 -4.11
CA ASN A 37 16.67 -18.31 -5.01
C ASN A 37 16.23 -16.83 -5.03
N GLN A 38 16.51 -16.15 -6.14
CA GLN A 38 16.19 -14.74 -6.42
C GLN A 38 14.68 -14.45 -6.55
N ASN A 39 13.80 -15.43 -6.30
CA ASN A 39 12.36 -15.29 -6.53
C ASN A 39 11.61 -14.66 -5.33
N ASN A 40 12.18 -13.61 -4.74
CA ASN A 40 11.55 -12.78 -3.69
C ASN A 40 10.75 -11.60 -4.28
N GLU A 41 10.23 -11.77 -5.49
CA GLU A 41 9.46 -10.76 -6.20
C GLU A 41 8.20 -10.38 -5.40
N PHE A 42 8.01 -9.06 -5.23
CA PHE A 42 6.76 -8.50 -4.72
C PHE A 42 5.70 -8.62 -5.81
N LEU A 43 5.26 -9.84 -6.07
CA LEU A 43 4.23 -10.12 -7.04
C LEU A 43 2.90 -9.67 -6.44
N ILE A 44 2.42 -8.50 -6.82
CA ILE A 44 0.99 -8.27 -6.86
C ILE A 44 0.68 -7.90 -8.29
N GLU A 45 -0.03 -8.80 -8.93
CA GLU A 45 -0.26 -8.78 -10.35
C GLU A 45 -1.55 -8.01 -10.63
N LYS A 46 -1.47 -6.91 -11.40
CA LYS A 46 -2.63 -6.39 -12.14
C LYS A 46 -2.54 -6.88 -13.58
N PRO A 47 -3.67 -7.24 -14.23
CA PRO A 47 -3.66 -7.52 -15.67
C PRO A 47 -3.15 -6.27 -16.41
N ALA A 48 -2.19 -6.43 -17.32
CA ALA A 48 -1.85 -5.35 -18.23
C ALA A 48 -3.07 -5.05 -19.11
N GLU A 49 -3.57 -3.83 -19.06
CA GLU A 49 -4.73 -3.41 -19.84
C GLU A 49 -4.42 -3.58 -21.35
N LYS A 50 -5.29 -4.29 -22.08
CA LYS A 50 -5.21 -4.31 -23.54
C LYS A 50 -5.54 -2.91 -24.03
N ASN A 51 -4.59 -2.24 -24.68
CA ASN A 51 -4.86 -1.02 -25.45
C ASN A 51 -6.02 -1.25 -26.42
N HIS A 52 -7.22 -0.80 -26.05
CA HIS A 52 -8.35 -0.73 -26.96
C HIS A 52 -8.17 0.53 -27.81
N LEU A 53 -7.43 0.38 -28.91
CA LEU A 53 -7.35 1.40 -29.95
C LEU A 53 -8.72 1.53 -30.61
N LEU A 54 -9.34 2.68 -30.39
CA LEU A 54 -10.35 3.41 -31.16
C LEU A 54 -10.82 2.74 -32.46
N ASP A 55 -12.08 2.29 -32.47
CA ASP A 55 -12.92 2.35 -33.67
C ASP A 55 -14.30 2.88 -33.26
N GLN A 56 -14.41 4.21 -33.23
CA GLN A 56 -15.70 4.88 -33.36
C GLN A 56 -15.70 5.63 -34.68
N THR A 57 -15.98 4.90 -35.75
CA THR A 57 -16.48 5.49 -36.99
C THR A 57 -17.88 6.05 -36.75
N ASN A 58 -17.98 7.38 -36.79
CA ASN A 58 -19.23 8.13 -36.80
C ASN A 58 -20.12 7.65 -37.96
N SER A 59 -21.26 7.05 -37.65
CA SER A 59 -22.37 6.86 -38.58
C SER A 59 -23.52 7.75 -38.14
N PHE A 60 -23.58 8.96 -38.71
CA PHE A 60 -24.77 9.79 -38.69
C PHE A 60 -25.55 9.48 -39.97
N SER A 61 -26.70 8.80 -39.84
CA SER A 61 -27.70 8.73 -40.89
C SER A 61 -28.87 9.67 -40.57
N GLU A 62 -29.25 10.39 -41.61
CA GLU A 62 -30.06 11.59 -41.65
C GLU A 62 -31.51 11.36 -41.19
N ILE A 63 -32.01 12.27 -40.36
CA ILE A 63 -33.44 12.56 -40.25
C ILE A 63 -33.67 13.99 -40.75
N VAL A 64 -34.26 14.09 -41.93
CA VAL A 64 -34.67 15.34 -42.58
C VAL A 64 -35.88 15.91 -41.84
N PRO A 65 -35.81 17.11 -41.23
CA PRO A 65 -36.99 17.77 -40.70
C PRO A 65 -37.70 18.55 -41.82
N THR A 66 -39.02 18.36 -41.89
CA THR A 66 -39.94 19.07 -42.78
C THR A 66 -39.99 20.55 -42.42
N ILE A 67 -39.83 21.41 -43.43
CA ILE A 67 -39.94 22.87 -43.30
C ILE A 67 -41.41 23.24 -43.07
N ILE A 68 -41.71 23.81 -41.90
CA ILE A 68 -42.97 24.54 -41.64
C ILE A 68 -42.60 26.03 -41.55
N PRO A 69 -43.29 26.94 -42.26
CA PRO A 69 -42.93 28.35 -42.25
C PRO A 69 -43.27 29.01 -40.90
N SER A 70 -42.33 29.86 -40.50
CA SER A 70 -42.31 30.72 -39.31
C SER A 70 -43.50 31.69 -39.27
N PRO A 71 -44.11 31.96 -38.09
CA PRO A 71 -44.74 33.24 -37.88
C PRO A 71 -43.66 34.30 -37.62
N GLU A 72 -43.80 35.44 -38.26
CA GLU A 72 -42.97 36.62 -38.12
C GLU A 72 -43.41 37.36 -36.84
N ILE A 73 -42.54 37.45 -35.84
CA ILE A 73 -42.78 38.24 -34.62
C ILE A 73 -41.83 39.43 -34.65
N THR A 74 -42.38 40.60 -34.95
CA THR A 74 -41.75 41.91 -34.78
C THR A 74 -41.71 42.26 -33.28
N PRO A 75 -40.70 43.01 -32.77
CA PRO A 75 -40.37 43.01 -31.36
C PRO A 75 -41.19 44.07 -30.62
N GLU A 76 -42.04 43.63 -29.69
CA GLU A 76 -42.60 44.53 -28.68
C GLU A 76 -41.84 44.32 -27.37
N MET A 77 -41.17 45.39 -26.97
CA MET A 77 -40.30 45.52 -25.81
C MET A 77 -41.11 45.33 -24.52
N MET A 78 -40.86 44.23 -23.81
CA MET A 78 -41.21 44.11 -22.39
C MET A 78 -39.93 43.84 -21.60
N GLU A 79 -39.57 44.87 -20.86
CA GLU A 79 -38.43 45.01 -19.98
C GLU A 79 -38.44 43.91 -18.91
N ILE A 80 -37.47 42.99 -18.98
CA ILE A 80 -37.16 42.06 -17.88
C ILE A 80 -35.80 42.48 -17.34
N GLU A 81 -35.78 42.99 -16.11
CA GLU A 81 -34.55 43.32 -15.42
C GLU A 81 -33.61 42.10 -15.38
N PRO A 82 -32.30 42.26 -15.64
CA PRO A 82 -31.35 41.18 -15.54
C PRO A 82 -31.02 40.91 -14.06
N SER A 83 -31.99 40.37 -13.32
CA SER A 83 -31.74 39.82 -11.99
C SER A 83 -31.07 38.45 -12.15
N ILE A 84 -29.74 38.48 -12.11
CA ILE A 84 -28.88 37.42 -11.56
C ILE A 84 -29.13 36.01 -12.15
N ILE A 85 -28.77 35.79 -13.42
CA ILE A 85 -28.17 34.51 -13.79
C ILE A 85 -26.67 34.67 -13.52
N ARG A 86 -26.31 34.66 -12.24
CA ARG A 86 -24.91 34.47 -11.86
C ARG A 86 -24.61 33.04 -12.27
N GLY A 87 -23.92 32.91 -13.40
CA GLY A 87 -23.27 31.66 -13.77
C GLY A 87 -22.55 31.18 -12.52
N VAL A 88 -23.01 30.06 -11.97
CA VAL A 88 -22.16 29.23 -11.14
C VAL A 88 -21.19 28.62 -12.14
N GLU A 89 -20.22 29.42 -12.55
CA GLU A 89 -18.98 28.89 -13.06
C GLU A 89 -18.41 28.14 -11.86
N LEU A 90 -18.67 26.83 -11.84
CA LEU A 90 -17.97 25.90 -10.97
C LEU A 90 -16.52 25.97 -11.43
N THR A 91 -15.78 26.95 -10.91
CA THR A 91 -14.33 26.89 -10.88
C THR A 91 -14.00 25.66 -10.04
N GLN A 92 -13.87 24.51 -10.69
CA GLN A 92 -13.11 23.40 -10.13
C GLN A 92 -11.71 23.98 -9.93
N GLU A 93 -11.38 24.36 -8.70
CA GLU A 93 -10.00 24.67 -8.34
C GLU A 93 -9.20 23.39 -8.58
N GLU A 94 -8.51 23.35 -9.71
CA GLU A 94 -7.56 22.31 -10.09
C GLU A 94 -6.41 22.36 -9.08
N HIS A 95 -6.62 21.74 -7.92
CA HIS A 95 -5.60 21.59 -6.90
C HIS A 95 -4.60 20.55 -7.39
N GLU A 96 -3.32 20.94 -7.38
CA GLU A 96 -2.22 20.02 -7.63
C GLU A 96 -2.35 18.77 -6.74
N PRO A 97 -2.11 17.56 -7.27
CA PRO A 97 -2.23 16.32 -6.51
C PRO A 97 -1.23 16.30 -5.35
N ILE A 98 -1.70 15.87 -4.18
CA ILE A 98 -0.88 15.81 -2.96
C ILE A 98 -0.13 14.49 -2.93
N LEU A 99 1.20 14.57 -3.01
CA LEU A 99 2.06 13.40 -3.01
C LEU A 99 2.29 12.92 -1.57
N PRO A 100 2.23 11.61 -1.30
CA PRO A 100 2.60 11.07 0.00
C PRO A 100 4.13 11.10 0.18
N LEU A 101 4.63 11.75 1.23
CA LEU A 101 6.07 11.95 1.45
C LEU A 101 6.63 11.16 2.63
N GLN A 102 5.82 10.91 3.66
CA GLN A 102 6.27 10.22 4.87
C GLN A 102 5.12 9.40 5.48
N VAL A 103 5.41 8.18 5.93
CA VAL A 103 4.48 7.34 6.70
C VAL A 103 4.97 7.23 8.14
N ILE A 104 4.03 7.37 9.08
CA ILE A 104 4.27 7.27 10.52
C ILE A 104 3.25 6.30 11.13
N ILE A 105 3.73 5.28 11.84
CA ILE A 105 2.92 4.29 12.56
C ILE A 105 3.48 4.13 13.97
N GLN A 106 2.86 4.82 14.91
CA GLN A 106 3.39 4.92 16.27
C GLN A 106 3.39 3.60 17.04
N SER A 107 2.38 2.74 16.84
CA SER A 107 2.28 1.45 17.55
C SER A 107 3.47 0.54 17.28
N ILE A 108 4.12 0.67 16.12
CA ILE A 108 5.29 -0.10 15.71
C ILE A 108 6.57 0.74 15.58
N LYS A 109 6.55 2.00 16.05
CA LYS A 109 7.66 2.96 16.00
C LYS A 109 8.24 3.13 14.58
N LEU A 110 7.38 3.14 13.58
CA LEU A 110 7.78 3.38 12.19
C LEU A 110 7.63 4.87 11.87
N GLU A 111 8.71 5.44 11.34
CA GLU A 111 8.73 6.73 10.67
C GLU A 111 9.64 6.58 9.45
N ALA A 112 9.07 6.65 8.25
CA ALA A 112 9.80 6.33 7.02
C ALA A 112 9.39 7.24 5.85
N PRO A 113 10.33 7.59 4.96
CA PRO A 113 10.01 8.27 3.71
C PRO A 113 9.14 7.38 2.81
N ILE A 114 8.34 8.04 1.98
CA ILE A 114 7.59 7.42 0.90
C ILE A 114 8.22 7.87 -0.42
N LYS A 115 8.48 6.93 -1.32
CA LYS A 115 9.02 7.16 -2.67
C LYS A 115 8.10 6.53 -3.70
N ALA A 116 8.16 6.95 -4.95
CA ALA A 116 7.46 6.26 -6.03
C ALA A 116 7.99 4.81 -6.15
N ALA A 117 7.08 3.84 -6.18
CA ALA A 117 7.40 2.46 -6.53
C ALA A 117 7.63 2.34 -8.03
N ILE A 118 8.60 1.50 -8.44
CA ILE A 118 8.91 1.27 -9.84
C ILE A 118 7.93 0.22 -10.38
N GLU A 119 7.27 0.50 -11.50
CA GLU A 119 6.45 -0.48 -12.20
C GLU A 119 7.31 -1.33 -13.15
N SER A 120 7.14 -2.64 -13.11
CA SER A 120 7.74 -3.58 -14.06
C SER A 120 6.69 -4.56 -14.60
N THR A 121 6.86 -5.00 -15.85
CA THR A 121 6.02 -6.04 -16.45
C THR A 121 6.69 -7.40 -16.29
N VAL A 122 5.98 -8.35 -15.69
CA VAL A 122 6.44 -9.73 -15.51
C VAL A 122 5.58 -10.69 -16.32
N SER A 123 6.23 -11.59 -17.06
CA SER A 123 5.54 -12.61 -17.86
C SER A 123 5.51 -13.95 -17.09
N ARG A 124 4.32 -14.47 -16.80
CA ARG A 124 4.13 -15.78 -16.15
C ARG A 124 3.04 -16.58 -16.84
N SER A 125 3.32 -17.85 -17.14
CA SER A 125 2.36 -18.78 -17.75
C SER A 125 1.68 -18.26 -19.02
N GLY A 126 2.36 -17.42 -19.81
CA GLY A 126 1.82 -16.81 -21.04
C GLY A 126 1.01 -15.52 -20.83
N TYR A 127 0.92 -15.02 -19.59
CA TYR A 127 0.27 -13.76 -19.23
C TYR A 127 1.30 -12.71 -18.83
N ASN A 128 1.02 -11.44 -19.15
CA ASN A 128 1.80 -10.30 -18.69
C ASN A 128 1.07 -9.63 -17.53
N PHE A 129 1.80 -9.36 -16.46
CA PHE A 129 1.29 -8.72 -15.26
C PHE A 129 2.11 -7.48 -14.94
N LEU A 130 1.45 -6.44 -14.43
CA LEU A 130 2.12 -5.30 -13.82
C LEU A 130 2.50 -5.66 -12.39
N GLN A 131 3.71 -5.28 -12.00
CA GLN A 131 4.30 -5.48 -10.69
C GLN A 131 4.88 -4.16 -10.19
N TRP A 132 4.70 -3.87 -8.91
CA TRP A 132 5.35 -2.72 -8.26
C TRP A 132 6.51 -3.19 -7.40
N GLU A 133 7.69 -2.64 -7.65
CA GLU A 133 8.89 -2.90 -6.88
C GLU A 133 8.98 -1.89 -5.72
N ALA A 134 9.12 -2.41 -4.50
CA ALA A 134 9.37 -1.58 -3.33
C ALA A 134 10.79 -0.99 -3.42
N PRO A 135 11.05 0.19 -2.85
CA PRO A 135 12.38 0.77 -2.83
C PRO A 135 13.40 -0.14 -2.15
N ASP A 136 14.59 -0.27 -2.75
CA ASP A 136 15.72 -1.03 -2.20
C ASP A 136 16.46 -0.29 -1.06
N GLU A 137 15.70 0.39 -0.19
CA GLU A 137 16.20 1.16 0.95
C GLU A 137 15.12 1.27 2.05
N PHE A 138 15.41 1.99 3.13
CA PHE A 138 14.42 2.25 4.18
C PHE A 138 13.37 3.27 3.72
N ALA A 139 12.48 2.87 2.83
CA ALA A 139 11.39 3.68 2.30
C ALA A 139 10.18 2.81 1.91
N ALA A 140 8.98 3.33 2.09
CA ALA A 140 7.78 2.73 1.52
C ALA A 140 7.62 3.17 0.05
N GLY A 141 7.15 2.29 -0.82
CA GLY A 141 6.89 2.59 -2.22
C GLY A 141 5.41 2.90 -2.46
N TRP A 142 5.11 4.09 -2.98
CA TRP A 142 3.78 4.48 -3.42
C TRP A 142 3.53 4.02 -4.85
N HIS A 143 2.43 3.32 -5.07
CA HIS A 143 2.00 2.90 -6.39
C HIS A 143 1.44 4.12 -7.16
N LEU A 144 2.08 4.51 -8.26
CA LEU A 144 1.73 5.72 -9.03
C LEU A 144 0.35 5.67 -9.69
N ASP A 145 -0.22 4.47 -9.87
CA ASP A 145 -1.57 4.25 -10.39
C ASP A 145 -2.64 4.18 -9.28
N SER A 146 -2.23 4.38 -8.02
CA SER A 146 -3.11 4.44 -6.86
C SER A 146 -3.53 5.90 -6.59
N ALA A 147 -4.51 6.11 -5.71
CA ALA A 147 -5.02 7.45 -5.43
C ALA A 147 -3.94 8.38 -4.85
N HIS A 148 -4.07 9.69 -5.08
CA HIS A 148 -3.26 10.69 -4.38
C HIS A 148 -3.76 10.90 -2.95
N LEU A 149 -2.93 11.55 -2.13
CA LEU A 149 -3.28 11.81 -0.74
C LEU A 149 -4.43 12.82 -0.64
N GLY A 150 -5.46 12.48 0.14
CA GLY A 150 -6.63 13.34 0.34
C GLY A 150 -7.72 13.19 -0.72
N GLU A 151 -7.49 12.43 -1.78
CA GLU A 151 -8.51 12.11 -2.80
C GLU A 151 -9.37 10.90 -2.39
N SER A 152 -10.50 10.70 -3.08
CA SER A 152 -11.22 9.43 -2.97
C SER A 152 -10.44 8.30 -3.63
N GLY A 153 -10.52 7.11 -3.04
CA GLY A 153 -9.88 5.91 -3.54
C GLY A 153 -8.81 5.34 -2.63
N ASN A 154 -7.99 4.45 -3.19
CA ASN A 154 -7.04 3.63 -2.45
C ASN A 154 -5.62 4.11 -2.70
N ILE A 155 -4.96 4.65 -1.67
CA ILE A 155 -3.52 4.90 -1.69
C ILE A 155 -2.83 3.59 -1.33
N VAL A 156 -1.92 3.11 -2.17
CA VAL A 156 -1.23 1.83 -1.94
C VAL A 156 0.25 2.07 -1.68
N LEU A 157 0.72 1.59 -0.52
CA LEU A 157 2.12 1.62 -0.13
C LEU A 157 2.66 0.19 0.04
N ASN A 158 3.71 -0.16 -0.70
CA ASN A 158 4.47 -1.39 -0.52
C ASN A 158 5.77 -1.17 0.26
N GLY A 159 6.37 -2.24 0.76
CA GLY A 159 7.64 -2.18 1.45
C GLY A 159 8.19 -3.55 1.83
N HIS A 160 9.51 -3.67 1.86
CA HIS A 160 10.17 -4.92 2.28
C HIS A 160 10.03 -5.15 3.79
N ASN A 161 9.90 -6.43 4.19
CA ASN A 161 9.90 -6.84 5.60
C ASN A 161 11.23 -7.45 6.08
N ASN A 162 12.08 -7.93 5.16
CA ASN A 162 13.21 -8.81 5.46
C ASN A 162 14.50 -8.48 4.69
N ILE A 163 14.44 -7.61 3.69
CA ILE A 163 15.57 -7.13 2.88
C ILE A 163 15.54 -5.60 2.78
N ASN A 164 16.65 -5.03 2.29
CA ASN A 164 16.75 -3.66 1.76
C ASN A 164 15.99 -2.62 2.60
N GLY A 165 16.55 -2.27 3.76
CA GLY A 165 15.93 -1.35 4.73
C GLY A 165 14.89 -2.01 5.63
N MET A 166 14.09 -2.95 5.13
CA MET A 166 13.04 -3.63 5.90
C MET A 166 12.03 -2.66 6.53
N VAL A 167 11.60 -1.64 5.78
CA VAL A 167 10.71 -0.58 6.26
C VAL A 167 9.44 -1.12 6.94
N PHE A 168 8.92 -2.26 6.46
CA PHE A 168 7.72 -2.92 6.98
C PHE A 168 8.01 -4.17 7.81
N ARG A 169 9.23 -4.30 8.36
CA ARG A 169 9.64 -5.43 9.24
C ARG A 169 8.63 -5.71 10.36
N TYR A 170 8.12 -4.66 10.99
CA TYR A 170 7.22 -4.75 12.14
C TYR A 170 5.75 -4.56 11.79
N LEU A 171 5.40 -4.48 10.50
CA LEU A 171 4.01 -4.24 10.08
C LEU A 171 3.06 -5.35 10.59
N HIS A 172 3.56 -6.57 10.79
CA HIS A 172 2.81 -7.70 11.35
C HIS A 172 2.33 -7.49 12.80
N GLN A 173 2.84 -6.49 13.49
CA GLN A 173 2.44 -6.16 14.87
C GLN A 173 1.28 -5.15 14.91
N ILE A 174 0.91 -4.57 13.77
CA ILE A 174 -0.18 -3.60 13.69
C ILE A 174 -1.53 -4.26 13.99
N GLN A 175 -2.42 -3.53 14.64
CA GLN A 175 -3.74 -4.01 15.03
C GLN A 175 -4.86 -3.13 14.48
N VAL A 176 -6.06 -3.69 14.37
CA VAL A 176 -7.27 -2.89 14.12
C VAL A 176 -7.41 -1.86 15.25
N GLY A 177 -7.65 -0.60 14.87
CA GLY A 177 -7.68 0.54 15.79
C GLY A 177 -6.35 1.31 15.89
N ASP A 178 -5.24 0.78 15.37
CA ASP A 178 -4.00 1.55 15.27
C ASP A 178 -4.15 2.72 14.29
N LYS A 179 -3.33 3.75 14.48
CA LYS A 179 -3.31 4.93 13.60
C LYS A 179 -2.10 4.89 12.67
N VAL A 180 -2.35 5.22 11.41
CA VAL A 180 -1.33 5.46 10.39
C VAL A 180 -1.46 6.91 9.95
N SER A 181 -0.39 7.69 10.06
CA SER A 181 -0.37 9.07 9.56
C SER A 181 0.51 9.16 8.32
N VAL A 182 0.04 9.86 7.30
CA VAL A 182 0.79 10.16 6.08
C VAL A 182 0.95 11.66 5.96
N THR A 183 2.19 12.14 5.83
CA THR A 183 2.49 13.55 5.58
C THR A 183 2.54 13.79 4.07
N GLY A 184 1.79 14.77 3.60
CA GLY A 184 1.69 15.15 2.18
C GLY A 184 2.71 16.20 1.74
N SER A 185 2.83 16.40 0.43
CA SER A 185 3.60 17.50 -0.19
C SER A 185 3.07 18.89 0.20
N ASP A 186 1.82 18.98 0.63
CA ASP A 186 1.19 20.17 1.19
C ASP A 186 1.56 20.42 2.67
N GLN A 187 2.47 19.63 3.23
CA GLN A 187 2.94 19.68 4.62
C GLN A 187 1.87 19.35 5.67
N LYS A 188 0.69 18.83 5.27
CA LYS A 188 -0.35 18.38 6.20
C LYS A 188 -0.21 16.90 6.51
N SER A 189 -0.71 16.51 7.68
CA SER A 189 -0.78 15.12 8.10
C SER A 189 -2.20 14.59 7.95
N TYR A 190 -2.33 13.44 7.27
CA TYR A 190 -3.56 12.72 7.04
C TYR A 190 -3.55 11.46 7.89
N THR A 191 -4.43 11.39 8.89
CA THR A 191 -4.50 10.26 9.81
C THR A 191 -5.58 9.27 9.36
N TYR A 192 -5.20 8.00 9.32
CA TYR A 192 -6.04 6.86 9.02
C TYR A 192 -6.12 5.94 10.25
N LEU A 193 -7.27 5.32 10.46
CA LEU A 193 -7.51 4.29 11.47
C LEU A 193 -7.52 2.92 10.80
N VAL A 194 -6.70 1.98 11.27
CA VAL A 194 -6.66 0.61 10.75
C VAL A 194 -8.00 -0.07 11.02
N THR A 195 -8.63 -0.57 9.96
CA THR A 195 -9.94 -1.24 10.01
C THR A 195 -9.85 -2.72 9.68
N ASN A 196 -8.80 -3.16 8.98
CA ASN A 196 -8.61 -4.55 8.62
C ASN A 196 -7.12 -4.91 8.53
N VAL A 197 -6.77 -6.13 8.96
CA VAL A 197 -5.44 -6.72 8.84
C VAL A 197 -5.60 -8.16 8.38
N MET A 198 -4.97 -8.52 7.27
CA MET A 198 -5.13 -9.82 6.62
C MET A 198 -3.78 -10.42 6.22
N ILE A 199 -3.67 -11.74 6.33
CA ILE A 199 -2.54 -12.51 5.79
C ILE A 199 -3.11 -13.42 4.71
N LEU A 200 -2.75 -13.19 3.45
CA LEU A 200 -3.27 -13.90 2.29
C LEU A 200 -2.18 -14.74 1.63
N ALA A 201 -2.46 -15.99 1.30
CA ALA A 201 -1.52 -16.83 0.57
C ALA A 201 -1.34 -16.30 -0.87
N GLU A 202 -0.11 -16.26 -1.37
CA GLU A 202 0.23 -15.60 -2.64
C GLU A 202 1.11 -16.44 -3.57
N ARG A 203 2.21 -17.03 -3.08
CA ARG A 203 3.24 -17.62 -3.95
C ARG A 203 2.80 -18.89 -4.68
N ASP A 204 2.06 -19.76 -3.99
CA ASP A 204 1.79 -21.14 -4.41
C ASP A 204 0.28 -21.39 -4.61
N VAL A 205 -0.49 -20.33 -4.91
CA VAL A 205 -1.95 -20.37 -5.11
C VAL A 205 -2.32 -20.16 -6.59
N SER A 206 -3.55 -20.51 -6.95
CA SER A 206 -4.09 -20.32 -8.31
C SER A 206 -4.10 -18.84 -8.72
N ILE A 207 -4.02 -18.56 -10.03
CA ILE A 207 -4.14 -17.20 -10.58
C ILE A 207 -5.44 -16.52 -10.12
N ASP A 208 -6.57 -17.22 -10.10
CA ASP A 208 -7.85 -16.66 -9.65
C ASP A 208 -7.79 -16.15 -8.19
N GLN A 209 -7.15 -16.92 -7.31
CA GLN A 209 -6.93 -16.50 -5.91
C GLN A 209 -6.00 -15.27 -5.83
N ARG A 210 -4.99 -15.18 -6.70
CA ARG A 210 -4.09 -14.01 -6.74
C ARG A 210 -4.81 -12.78 -7.25
N MET A 211 -5.70 -12.93 -8.22
CA MET A 211 -6.59 -11.86 -8.69
C MET A 211 -7.55 -11.40 -7.58
N GLU A 212 -8.11 -12.35 -6.82
CA GLU A 212 -8.94 -12.02 -5.66
C GLU A 212 -8.13 -11.29 -4.57
N ASN A 213 -6.85 -11.62 -4.37
CA ASN A 213 -5.98 -10.88 -3.46
C ASN A 213 -5.67 -9.46 -4.00
N ALA A 214 -5.41 -9.33 -5.31
CA ALA A 214 -5.05 -8.08 -5.97
C ALA A 214 -6.15 -7.01 -5.87
N ARG A 215 -7.42 -7.40 -5.64
CA ARG A 215 -8.51 -6.45 -5.38
C ARG A 215 -8.22 -5.50 -4.20
N TRP A 216 -7.42 -5.93 -3.23
CA TRP A 216 -7.11 -5.12 -2.05
C TRP A 216 -6.17 -3.93 -2.35
N ILE A 217 -5.40 -4.01 -3.43
CA ILE A 217 -4.55 -2.91 -3.90
C ILE A 217 -5.08 -2.25 -5.18
N SER A 218 -6.31 -2.60 -5.58
CA SER A 218 -6.96 -1.99 -6.72
C SER A 218 -7.59 -0.65 -6.33
N ALA A 219 -8.01 0.12 -7.34
CA ALA A 219 -8.81 1.32 -7.11
C ALA A 219 -10.06 1.00 -6.27
N SER A 220 -10.48 1.96 -5.45
CA SER A 220 -11.64 1.83 -4.57
C SER A 220 -12.52 3.06 -4.71
N GLU A 221 -13.81 2.93 -4.39
CA GLU A 221 -14.74 4.07 -4.38
C GLU A 221 -14.67 4.87 -3.08
N ASP A 222 -14.26 4.23 -1.97
CA ASP A 222 -14.03 4.89 -0.69
C ASP A 222 -12.56 5.33 -0.52
N THR A 223 -12.35 6.42 0.22
CA THR A 223 -11.02 6.82 0.66
C THR A 223 -10.44 5.80 1.64
N ARG A 224 -9.27 5.25 1.31
CA ARG A 224 -8.52 4.32 2.16
C ARG A 224 -7.02 4.37 1.88
N LEU A 225 -6.26 3.88 2.84
CA LEU A 225 -4.83 3.61 2.73
C LEU A 225 -4.63 2.09 2.88
N THR A 226 -3.90 1.49 1.94
CA THR A 226 -3.50 0.09 1.98
C THR A 226 -1.99 -0.03 2.10
N LEU A 227 -1.52 -0.69 3.16
CA LEU A 227 -0.12 -1.07 3.33
C LEU A 227 0.03 -2.55 3.02
N ILE A 228 1.06 -2.91 2.24
CA ILE A 228 1.29 -4.31 1.86
C ILE A 228 2.77 -4.69 1.92
N THR A 229 3.04 -5.88 2.44
CA THR A 229 4.38 -6.47 2.50
C THR A 229 4.34 -7.99 2.34
N CYS A 230 5.49 -8.59 2.05
CA CYS A 230 5.63 -10.04 2.06
C CYS A 230 5.49 -10.61 3.47
N TRP A 231 5.08 -11.87 3.59
CA TRP A 231 5.00 -12.57 4.88
C TRP A 231 5.12 -14.10 4.68
N PRO A 232 5.62 -14.87 5.66
CA PRO A 232 6.46 -14.45 6.78
C PRO A 232 7.87 -14.10 6.31
N VAL A 233 8.61 -13.39 7.16
CA VAL A 233 9.97 -12.83 6.93
C VAL A 233 10.95 -13.82 6.29
N ASN A 234 10.81 -15.12 6.54
CA ASN A 234 11.73 -16.15 6.06
C ASN A 234 11.28 -16.90 4.79
N SER A 235 10.03 -16.76 4.35
CA SER A 235 9.53 -17.56 3.21
C SER A 235 8.66 -16.82 2.20
N ASN A 236 8.12 -15.64 2.54
CA ASN A 236 7.36 -14.78 1.63
C ASN A 236 6.22 -15.49 0.87
N THR A 237 5.67 -16.55 1.46
CA THR A 237 4.57 -17.37 0.90
C THR A 237 3.23 -16.62 0.85
N HIS A 238 3.10 -15.58 1.66
CA HIS A 238 1.91 -14.79 1.88
C HIS A 238 2.19 -13.29 1.66
N ARG A 239 1.11 -12.51 1.65
CA ARG A 239 1.11 -11.05 1.79
C ARG A 239 0.40 -10.68 3.07
N LEU A 240 1.00 -9.79 3.84
CA LEU A 240 0.33 -9.06 4.90
C LEU A 240 -0.26 -7.78 4.28
N ILE A 241 -1.56 -7.59 4.44
CA ILE A 241 -2.33 -6.45 3.95
C ILE A 241 -2.98 -5.75 5.14
N VAL A 242 -2.79 -4.44 5.21
CA VAL A 242 -3.38 -3.57 6.23
C VAL A 242 -4.22 -2.52 5.51
N VAL A 243 -5.50 -2.41 5.87
CA VAL A 243 -6.40 -1.41 5.30
C VAL A 243 -6.82 -0.44 6.41
N ALA A 244 -6.62 0.84 6.15
CA ALA A 244 -6.96 1.92 7.06
C ALA A 244 -7.89 2.95 6.38
N LYS A 245 -8.84 3.50 7.13
CA LYS A 245 -9.79 4.52 6.65
C LYS A 245 -9.51 5.88 7.29
N PRO A 246 -9.81 7.01 6.62
CA PRO A 246 -9.57 8.33 7.20
C PRO A 246 -10.23 8.50 8.56
N LEU A 247 -9.48 9.11 9.48
CA LEU A 247 -9.98 9.51 10.80
C LEU A 247 -10.37 10.99 10.74
N TYR A 248 -11.64 11.27 10.47
CA TYR A 248 -12.17 12.64 10.51
C TYR A 248 -12.56 13.01 11.95
N THR A 249 -11.96 14.05 12.50
CA THR A 249 -12.44 14.66 13.75
C THR A 249 -13.67 15.50 13.42
N THR A 250 -14.85 15.10 13.88
CA THR A 250 -16.05 15.93 13.74
C THR A 250 -15.93 17.12 14.69
N GLN A 251 -15.89 18.33 14.15
CA GLN A 251 -15.74 19.58 14.90
C GLN A 251 -17.08 20.01 15.53
N THR A 252 -17.71 19.15 16.35
CA THR A 252 -19.06 19.39 16.90
C THR A 252 -19.09 19.75 18.40
N GLU A 253 -17.98 19.70 19.13
CA GLU A 253 -17.99 19.93 20.60
C GLU A 253 -17.15 21.14 21.08
N ILE A 254 -17.27 22.32 20.44
CA ILE A 254 -16.67 23.55 21.00
C ILE A 254 -17.64 24.74 21.03
N THR A 255 -18.95 24.49 21.11
CA THR A 255 -19.94 25.58 21.18
C THR A 255 -21.06 25.33 22.18
N GLN A 256 -20.74 24.88 23.41
CA GLN A 256 -21.65 25.05 24.55
C GLN A 256 -20.88 25.26 25.86
N SER A 257 -20.33 26.46 26.04
CA SER A 257 -20.18 27.09 27.36
C SER A 257 -19.81 28.56 27.20
N TYR A 258 -20.82 29.43 27.14
CA TYR A 258 -20.75 30.83 27.56
C TYR A 258 -22.04 31.16 28.30
#